data_AF-A0A842VZD4-F1
#
_entry.id   AF-A0A842VZD4-F1
#
_cell.length_a   1.000
_cell.length_b   1.000
_cell.length_c   1.000
_cell.angle_alpha   90.00
_cell.angle_beta   90.00
_cell.angle_gamma   90.00
#
_symmetry.space_group_name_H-M   'P 1'
#
loop_
_entity.id
_entity.type
_entity.pdbx_description
1 polymer ?
#
loop_
_entity_poly.entity_id
_entity_poly.type
_entity_poly.pdbx_seq_one_letter_code
_entity_poly.pdbx_strand_id
1 'polypeptide(L)'
;MRIKRRLNVFFLLALIGIFLYGYFLAPETPPDALSGVMNAFTGEFTSENIILFVHFNLMGIFPLAFAAMLLIDQRGQNLPSWPFVIGSFILGAFVLTVYFAFRTPNKGIIPEKDKTIKKADKKSNGIALIIISTFLVVWAALTGDWNDYITKFTTNGFINI
;
A
#
# COMPACT_ATOMS: atom_id res chain seq x y z
N MET A 1 29.44 3.72 -17.41
CA MET A 1 28.66 4.96 -17.20
C MET A 1 28.14 4.97 -15.76
N ARG A 2 28.71 5.77 -14.84
CA ARG A 2 28.26 5.82 -13.42
C ARG A 2 26.94 6.59 -13.35
N ILE A 3 25.82 5.89 -13.19
CA ILE A 3 24.51 6.51 -12.97
C ILE A 3 24.56 7.22 -11.60
N LYS A 4 24.60 8.56 -11.59
CA LYS A 4 24.48 9.34 -10.35
C LYS A 4 23.07 9.18 -9.80
N ARG A 5 22.95 8.44 -8.70
CA ARG A 5 21.72 8.30 -7.91
C ARG A 5 21.38 9.66 -7.30
N ARG A 6 20.26 10.27 -7.70
CA ARG A 6 19.74 11.49 -7.05
C ARG A 6 18.72 11.07 -6.00
N LEU A 7 18.91 11.56 -4.77
CA LEU A 7 17.99 11.34 -3.66
C LEU A 7 16.78 12.25 -3.82
N ASN A 8 15.58 11.68 -3.80
CA ASN A 8 14.34 12.45 -3.88
C ASN A 8 13.90 12.85 -2.46
N VAL A 9 14.31 14.04 -2.03
CA VAL A 9 14.06 14.57 -0.67
C VAL A 9 12.56 14.66 -0.35
N PHE A 10 11.72 14.91 -1.36
CA PHE A 10 10.26 14.95 -1.19
C PHE A 10 9.69 13.69 -0.52
N PHE A 11 10.10 12.50 -0.96
CA PHE A 11 9.62 11.25 -0.38
C PHE A 11 10.13 11.03 1.04
N LEU A 12 11.33 11.51 1.36
CA LEU A 12 11.85 11.46 2.74
C LEU A 12 11.08 12.40 3.67
N LEU A 13 10.76 13.60 3.21
CA LEU A 13 9.94 14.54 3.98
C LEU A 13 8.53 14.00 4.17
N ALA A 14 7.93 13.38 3.16
CA ALA A 14 6.65 12.70 3.28
C ALA A 14 6.72 11.57 4.33
N LEU A 15 7.77 10.74 4.28
CA LEU A 15 7.97 9.67 5.26
C LEU A 15 8.11 10.20 6.70
N ILE A 16 8.91 11.25 6.89
CA ILE A 16 9.04 11.94 8.18
C ILE A 16 7.69 12.49 8.63
N GLY A 17 6.93 13.11 7.73
CA GLY A 17 5.59 13.62 8.03
C GLY A 17 4.63 12.52 8.52
N ILE A 18 4.65 11.35 7.89
CA ILE A 18 3.80 10.22 8.33
C ILE A 18 4.26 9.70 9.70
N PHE A 19 5.57 9.57 9.95
CA PHE A 19 6.07 9.17 11.27
C PHE A 19 5.74 10.19 12.37
N LEU A 20 5.83 11.50 12.06
CA LEU A 20 5.44 12.56 12.99
C LEU A 20 3.93 12.51 13.28
N TYR A 21 3.11 12.28 12.27
CA TYR A 21 1.66 12.05 12.46
C TYR A 21 1.41 10.86 13.39
N GLY A 22 2.02 9.70 13.10
CA GLY A 22 1.86 8.49 13.91
C GLY A 22 2.34 8.66 15.35
N TYR A 23 3.39 9.46 15.57
CA TYR A 23 3.94 9.67 16.92
C TYR A 23 3.17 10.71 17.74
N PHE A 24 2.71 11.81 17.12
CA PHE A 24 2.10 12.93 17.84
C PHE A 24 0.57 12.96 17.81
N LEU A 25 -0.05 12.39 16.78
CA LEU A 25 -1.48 12.56 16.50
C LEU A 25 -2.25 11.23 16.51
N ALA A 26 -1.60 10.10 16.24
CA ALA A 26 -2.28 8.82 16.31
C ALA A 26 -2.56 8.44 17.77
N PRO A 27 -3.75 7.88 18.06
CA PRO A 27 -4.08 7.35 19.38
C PRO A 27 -3.13 6.21 19.77
N GLU A 28 -3.13 5.84 21.05
CA GLU A 28 -2.32 4.70 21.50
C GLU A 28 -2.76 3.41 20.80
N THR A 29 -1.78 2.57 20.44
CA THR A 29 -2.05 1.29 19.80
C THR A 29 -2.27 0.24 20.90
N PRO A 30 -3.42 -0.45 20.93
CA PRO A 30 -3.69 -1.50 21.90
C PRO A 30 -2.64 -2.62 21.84
N PRO A 31 -2.28 -3.27 22.96
CA PRO A 31 -1.29 -4.36 22.99
C PRO A 31 -1.65 -5.55 22.09
N ASP A 32 -2.93 -5.73 21.78
CA ASP A 32 -3.51 -6.81 20.98
C ASP A 32 -3.83 -6.40 19.54
N ALA A 33 -3.40 -5.21 19.09
CA ALA A 33 -3.65 -4.71 17.73
C ALA A 33 -3.22 -5.70 16.62
N LEU A 34 -2.16 -6.48 16.87
CA LEU A 34 -1.66 -7.49 15.93
C LEU A 34 -2.67 -8.62 15.69
N SER A 35 -3.44 -8.99 16.72
CA SER A 35 -4.54 -9.95 16.60
C SER A 35 -5.67 -9.39 15.74
N GLY A 36 -5.97 -8.09 15.87
CA GLY A 36 -6.91 -7.39 14.99
C GLY A 36 -6.50 -7.44 13.51
N VAL A 37 -5.21 -7.32 13.21
CA VAL A 37 -4.71 -7.46 11.82
C VAL A 37 -5.00 -8.85 11.27
N MET A 38 -4.65 -9.87 12.03
CA MET A 38 -4.81 -11.26 11.62
C MET A 38 -6.28 -11.61 11.41
N ASN A 39 -7.15 -11.14 12.30
CA ASN A 39 -8.59 -11.33 12.18
C ASN A 39 -9.18 -10.60 10.96
N ALA A 40 -8.60 -9.46 10.56
CA ALA A 40 -9.02 -8.74 9.36
C ALA A 40 -8.65 -9.52 8.08
N PHE A 41 -7.50 -10.19 8.09
CA PHE A 41 -7.08 -11.09 7.00
C PHE A 41 -7.88 -12.40 6.96
N THR A 42 -8.38 -12.92 8.09
CA THR A 42 -9.21 -14.13 8.14
C THR A 42 -10.70 -13.89 7.84
N GLY A 43 -11.12 -12.62 7.73
CA GLY A 43 -12.51 -12.25 7.44
C GLY A 43 -13.41 -12.19 8.67
N GLU A 44 -12.86 -12.28 9.88
CA GLU A 44 -13.63 -12.15 11.12
C GLU A 44 -14.18 -10.72 11.30
N PHE A 45 -13.51 -9.71 10.74
CA PHE A 45 -13.97 -8.30 10.77
C PHE A 45 -15.25 -8.02 10.01
N THR A 46 -15.68 -8.90 9.10
CA THR A 46 -16.98 -8.75 8.44
C THR A 46 -18.13 -8.76 9.45
N SER A 47 -17.91 -9.35 10.62
CA SER A 47 -18.86 -9.37 11.74
C SER A 47 -18.81 -8.12 12.64
N GLU A 48 -17.72 -7.34 12.60
CA GLU A 48 -17.57 -6.12 13.40
C GLU A 48 -17.91 -4.85 12.62
N ASN A 49 -17.20 -4.58 11.52
CA ASN A 49 -17.44 -3.41 10.67
C ASN A 49 -16.88 -3.61 9.26
N ILE A 50 -17.78 -3.53 8.26
CA ILE A 50 -17.45 -3.71 6.83
C ILE A 50 -16.46 -2.65 6.33
N ILE A 51 -16.49 -1.43 6.87
CA ILE A 51 -15.57 -0.35 6.47
C ILE A 51 -14.13 -0.72 6.86
N LEU A 52 -13.92 -1.27 8.05
CA LEU A 52 -12.60 -1.73 8.47
C LEU A 52 -12.09 -2.89 7.62
N PHE A 53 -12.96 -3.86 7.34
CA PHE A 53 -12.64 -4.94 6.41
C PHE A 53 -12.17 -4.39 5.05
N VAL A 54 -12.91 -3.44 4.49
CA VAL A 54 -12.58 -2.82 3.20
C VAL A 54 -11.29 -1.99 3.28
N HIS A 55 -11.07 -1.24 4.35
CA HIS A 55 -9.86 -0.44 4.59
C HIS A 55 -8.60 -1.31 4.49
N PHE A 56 -8.54 -2.41 5.24
CA PHE A 56 -7.37 -3.31 5.24
C PHE A 56 -7.22 -4.10 3.93
N ASN A 57 -8.33 -4.51 3.30
CA ASN A 57 -8.24 -5.18 2.00
C ASN A 57 -7.75 -4.24 0.89
N LEU A 58 -8.14 -2.95 0.92
CA LEU A 58 -7.61 -1.94 0.00
C LEU A 58 -6.11 -1.70 0.19
N MET A 59 -5.60 -1.78 1.43
CA MET A 59 -4.16 -1.76 1.70
C MET A 59 -3.42 -2.94 1.05
N GLY A 60 -4.06 -4.09 0.81
CA GLY A 60 -3.47 -5.21 0.05
C GLY A 60 -3.57 -5.05 -1.48
N ILE A 61 -4.60 -4.37 -1.97
CA ILE A 61 -4.77 -4.06 -3.41
C ILE A 61 -3.75 -3.00 -3.87
N PHE A 62 -3.45 -2.03 -3.02
CA PHE A 62 -2.48 -0.98 -3.28
C PHE A 62 -1.09 -1.52 -3.71
N PRO A 63 -0.40 -2.38 -2.94
CA PRO A 63 0.89 -2.92 -3.30
C PRO A 63 0.82 -3.83 -4.53
N LEU A 64 -0.31 -4.49 -4.83
CA LEU A 64 -0.50 -5.21 -6.09
C LEU A 64 -0.52 -4.28 -7.30
N ALA A 65 -1.19 -3.14 -7.20
CA ALA A 65 -1.18 -2.11 -8.24
C ALA A 65 0.24 -1.55 -8.44
N PHE A 66 0.95 -1.25 -7.35
CA PHE A 66 2.33 -0.80 -7.42
C PHE A 66 3.30 -1.88 -7.90
N ALA A 67 3.07 -3.16 -7.59
CA ALA A 67 3.86 -4.26 -8.12
C ALA A 67 3.84 -4.28 -9.64
N ALA A 68 2.65 -4.16 -10.25
CA ALA A 68 2.50 -4.13 -11.70
C ALA A 68 3.31 -2.98 -12.31
N MET A 69 3.22 -1.77 -11.75
CA MET A 69 3.96 -0.60 -12.24
C MET A 69 5.47 -0.71 -12.02
N LEU A 70 5.89 -1.06 -10.80
CA LEU A 70 7.29 -1.04 -10.37
C LEU A 70 8.12 -2.19 -10.93
N LEU A 71 7.51 -3.36 -11.18
CA LEU A 71 8.22 -4.49 -11.78
C LEU A 71 8.46 -4.29 -13.28
N ILE A 72 7.63 -3.49 -13.97
CA ILE A 72 7.89 -3.06 -15.34
C ILE A 72 9.04 -2.03 -15.36
N ASP A 73 8.97 -1.04 -14.45
CA ASP A 73 9.90 0.10 -14.40
C ASP A 73 11.27 -0.21 -13.77
N GLN A 74 11.48 -1.40 -13.19
CA GLN A 74 12.74 -1.73 -12.50
C GLN A 74 13.93 -1.91 -13.44
N ARG A 75 13.68 -2.19 -14.73
CA ARG A 75 14.75 -2.47 -15.69
C ARG A 75 15.45 -1.15 -16.05
N GLY A 76 16.72 -1.05 -15.70
CA GLY A 76 17.49 0.21 -15.72
C GLY A 76 17.64 0.86 -14.35
N GLN A 77 17.03 0.29 -13.30
CA GLN A 77 17.30 0.63 -11.91
C GLN A 77 18.42 -0.25 -11.34
N ASN A 78 19.31 0.36 -10.56
CA ASN A 78 20.29 -0.39 -9.76
C ASN A 78 19.70 -0.98 -8.47
N LEU A 79 18.53 -0.49 -8.05
CA LEU A 79 17.83 -0.95 -6.86
C LEU A 79 16.65 -1.84 -7.29
N PRO A 80 16.62 -3.13 -6.92
CA PRO A 80 15.49 -3.99 -7.24
C PRO A 80 14.24 -3.53 -6.49
N SER A 81 13.08 -3.50 -7.16
CA SER A 81 11.81 -3.08 -6.57
C SER A 81 11.11 -4.20 -5.79
N TRP A 82 11.37 -5.47 -6.15
CA TRP A 82 10.66 -6.62 -5.58
C TRP A 82 10.69 -6.72 -4.04
N PRO A 83 11.78 -6.42 -3.30
CA PRO A 83 11.76 -6.50 -1.83
C PRO A 83 10.84 -5.45 -1.23
N PHE A 84 10.78 -4.27 -1.86
CA PHE A 84 9.95 -3.17 -1.40
C PHE A 84 8.47 -3.42 -1.69
N VAL A 85 8.18 -4.06 -2.84
CA VAL A 85 6.83 -4.53 -3.16
C VAL A 85 6.36 -5.57 -2.15
N ILE A 86 7.18 -6.59 -1.83
CA ILE A 86 6.81 -7.60 -0.82
C ILE A 86 6.65 -6.95 0.56
N GLY A 87 7.61 -6.10 0.96
CA GLY A 87 7.55 -5.40 2.24
C GLY A 87 6.31 -4.51 2.38
N SER A 88 5.79 -3.97 1.27
CA SER A 88 4.60 -3.12 1.28
C SER A 88 3.27 -3.83 1.57
N PHE A 89 3.24 -5.17 1.53
CA PHE A 89 2.09 -5.93 2.04
C PHE A 89 2.02 -5.96 3.57
N ILE A 90 3.15 -5.75 4.24
CA ILE A 90 3.26 -5.81 5.71
C ILE A 90 3.33 -4.40 6.28
N LEU A 91 4.19 -3.58 5.69
CA LEU A 91 4.53 -2.24 6.16
C LEU A 91 3.92 -1.15 5.28
N GLY A 92 2.96 -1.48 4.42
CA GLY A 92 2.21 -0.52 3.61
C GLY A 92 3.07 0.39 2.72
N ALA A 93 2.57 1.62 2.52
CA ALA A 93 3.19 2.62 1.67
C ALA A 93 4.55 3.14 2.18
N PHE A 94 4.89 2.91 3.46
CA PHE A 94 6.15 3.35 4.06
C PHE A 94 7.36 2.78 3.30
N VAL A 95 7.34 1.48 3.02
CA VAL A 95 8.43 0.79 2.34
C VAL A 95 8.55 1.24 0.87
N LEU A 96 7.41 1.45 0.20
CA LEU A 96 7.43 1.98 -1.17
C LEU A 96 7.95 3.42 -1.22
N THR A 97 7.64 4.24 -0.22
CA THR A 97 8.12 5.62 -0.12
C THR A 97 9.65 5.67 0.00
N VAL A 98 10.24 4.77 0.80
CA VAL A 98 11.70 4.59 0.86
C VAL A 98 12.25 4.21 -0.51
N TYR A 99 11.63 3.25 -1.20
CA TYR A 99 12.04 2.88 -2.56
C TYR A 99 12.04 4.10 -3.51
N PHE A 100 10.98 4.91 -3.48
CA PHE A 100 10.84 6.10 -4.31
C PHE A 100 11.86 7.20 -3.99
N ALA A 101 12.27 7.33 -2.72
CA ALA A 101 13.32 8.25 -2.32
C ALA A 101 14.67 7.91 -2.99
N PHE A 102 14.99 6.61 -3.08
CA PHE A 102 16.30 6.14 -3.53
C PHE A 102 16.35 5.65 -4.98
N ARG A 103 15.22 5.44 -5.65
CA ARG A 103 15.21 5.01 -7.07
C ARG A 103 15.69 6.14 -7.99
N THR A 104 16.27 5.75 -9.13
CA THR A 104 16.65 6.73 -10.15
C THR A 104 15.43 7.05 -11.01
N PRO A 105 15.21 8.30 -11.46
CA PRO A 105 14.15 8.61 -12.42
C PRO A 105 14.28 7.75 -13.68
N ASN A 106 13.18 7.14 -14.12
CA ASN A 106 13.17 6.37 -15.37
C ASN A 106 13.40 7.35 -16.54
N LYS A 107 14.35 7.03 -17.43
CA LYS A 107 14.69 7.87 -18.60
C LYS A 107 13.81 7.59 -19.83
N GLY A 108 12.66 6.95 -19.63
CA GLY A 108 11.73 6.58 -20.71
C GLY A 108 12.22 5.42 -21.58
N ILE A 109 13.28 4.73 -21.18
CA ILE A 109 13.72 3.51 -21.86
C ILE A 109 12.78 2.41 -21.41
N ILE A 110 11.82 2.05 -22.26
CA ILE A 110 10.91 0.93 -22.04
C ILE A 110 11.71 -0.34 -22.38
N PRO A 111 12.10 -1.13 -21.38
CA PRO A 111 12.87 -2.32 -21.60
C PRO A 111 11.97 -3.48 -22.01
N GLU A 112 12.52 -4.47 -22.71
CA GLU A 112 11.75 -5.62 -23.19
C GLU A 112 11.11 -6.39 -22.02
N LYS A 113 9.82 -6.69 -22.10
CA LYS A 113 9.07 -7.36 -21.01
C LYS A 113 9.39 -8.86 -20.99
N ASP A 114 9.86 -9.38 -19.85
CA ASP A 114 9.93 -10.84 -19.65
C ASP A 114 8.54 -11.47 -19.47
N LYS A 115 8.49 -12.80 -19.43
CA LYS A 115 7.22 -13.55 -19.30
C LYS A 115 6.46 -13.20 -18.01
N THR A 116 7.16 -12.95 -16.90
CA THR A 116 6.57 -12.60 -15.61
C THR A 116 5.96 -11.20 -15.62
N ILE A 117 6.68 -10.22 -16.15
CA ILE A 117 6.22 -8.84 -16.34
C ILE A 117 5.07 -8.81 -17.35
N LYS A 118 5.14 -9.56 -18.46
CA LYS A 118 4.03 -9.68 -19.42
C LYS A 118 2.76 -10.25 -18.78
N LYS A 119 2.89 -11.16 -17.80
CA LYS A 119 1.74 -11.70 -17.07
C LYS A 119 1.17 -10.67 -16.09
N ALA A 120 2.03 -9.93 -15.39
CA ALA A 120 1.63 -8.87 -14.46
C ALA A 120 0.98 -7.66 -15.17
N ASP A 121 1.52 -7.29 -16.33
CA ASP A 121 1.12 -6.12 -17.15
C ASP A 121 -0.06 -6.39 -18.09
N LYS A 122 -0.83 -7.47 -17.85
CA LYS A 122 -2.05 -7.69 -18.61
C LYS A 122 -3.08 -6.65 -18.24
N LYS A 123 -3.70 -6.02 -19.25
CA LYS A 123 -4.85 -5.12 -19.07
C LYS A 123 -5.96 -5.73 -18.19
N SER A 124 -6.16 -7.05 -18.29
CA SER A 124 -7.11 -7.80 -17.44
C SER A 124 -6.83 -7.67 -15.95
N ASN A 125 -5.56 -7.66 -15.54
CA ASN A 125 -5.20 -7.54 -14.12
C ASN A 125 -5.54 -6.14 -13.61
N GLY A 126 -5.20 -5.09 -14.38
CA GLY A 126 -5.57 -3.72 -14.04
C GLY A 126 -7.09 -3.54 -13.95
N ILE A 127 -7.84 -4.08 -14.92
CA ILE A 127 -9.31 -4.07 -14.90
C ILE A 127 -9.83 -4.82 -13.66
N ALA A 128 -9.29 -6.01 -13.36
CA ALA A 128 -9.69 -6.77 -12.18
C ALA A 128 -9.44 -5.99 -10.88
N LEU A 129 -8.27 -5.35 -10.72
CA LEU A 129 -7.98 -4.51 -9.55
C LEU A 129 -8.95 -3.34 -9.43
N ILE A 130 -9.30 -2.68 -10.54
CA ILE A 130 -10.29 -1.59 -10.55
C ILE A 130 -11.67 -2.10 -10.16
N ILE A 131 -12.12 -3.22 -10.73
CA ILE A 131 -13.43 -3.81 -10.42
C ILE A 131 -13.50 -4.19 -8.94
N ILE A 132 -12.49 -4.89 -8.42
CA ILE A 132 -12.45 -5.34 -7.03
C ILE A 132 -12.41 -4.14 -6.08
N SER A 133 -11.53 -3.16 -6.31
CA SER A 133 -11.46 -1.96 -5.47
C SER A 133 -12.74 -1.14 -5.50
N THR A 134 -13.33 -0.95 -6.69
CA THR A 134 -14.61 -0.25 -6.84
C THR A 134 -15.72 -0.98 -6.11
N PHE A 135 -15.80 -2.31 -6.26
CA PHE A 135 -16.78 -3.12 -5.56
C PHE A 135 -16.64 -2.99 -4.04
N LEU A 136 -15.43 -3.11 -3.49
CA LEU A 136 -15.18 -2.98 -2.05
C LEU A 136 -15.59 -1.60 -1.53
N VAL A 137 -15.20 -0.52 -2.24
CA VAL A 137 -15.54 0.86 -1.84
C VAL A 137 -17.05 1.08 -1.87
N VAL A 138 -17.74 0.66 -2.94
CA VAL A 138 -19.20 0.77 -3.05
C VAL A 138 -19.88 -0.05 -1.96
N TRP A 139 -19.38 -1.25 -1.68
CA TRP A 139 -19.93 -2.11 -0.65
C TRP A 139 -19.81 -1.47 0.74
N ALA A 140 -18.62 -1.03 1.15
CA ALA A 140 -18.45 -0.30 2.42
C ALA A 140 -19.30 0.98 2.50
N ALA A 141 -19.45 1.71 1.40
CA ALA A 141 -20.27 2.91 1.38
C ALA A 141 -21.76 2.64 1.60
N LEU A 142 -22.27 1.51 1.09
CA LEU A 142 -23.68 1.15 1.18
C LEU A 142 -24.04 0.41 2.48
N THR A 143 -23.14 -0.40 3.03
CA THR A 143 -23.45 -1.31 4.15
C THR A 143 -22.65 -1.03 5.41
N GLY A 144 -21.67 -0.13 5.36
CA GLY A 144 -20.77 0.16 6.47
C GLY A 144 -21.36 1.09 7.53
N ASP A 145 -20.99 0.84 8.80
CA ASP A 145 -21.27 1.76 9.89
C ASP A 145 -20.14 2.79 10.02
N TRP A 146 -20.39 3.99 9.45
CA TRP A 146 -19.45 5.10 9.46
C TRP A 146 -19.22 5.68 10.86
N ASN A 147 -20.21 5.62 11.74
CA ASN A 147 -20.07 6.18 13.10
C ASN A 147 -19.17 5.28 13.95
N ASP A 148 -19.35 3.96 13.87
CA ASP A 148 -18.45 3.00 14.52
C ASP A 148 -17.03 3.13 13.94
N TYR A 149 -16.89 3.26 12.62
CA TYR A 149 -15.58 3.48 11.99
C TYR A 149 -14.88 4.73 12.52
N ILE A 150 -15.55 5.89 12.57
CA ILE A 150 -14.96 7.14 13.08
C ILE A 150 -14.56 7.00 14.56
N THR A 151 -15.39 6.32 15.36
CA THR A 151 -15.09 6.06 16.78
C THR A 151 -13.85 5.20 16.92
N LYS A 152 -13.76 4.11 16.16
CA LYS A 152 -12.58 3.22 16.18
C LYS A 152 -11.34 3.93 15.63
N PHE A 153 -11.49 4.73 14.57
CA PHE A 153 -10.39 5.52 14.00
C PHE A 153 -9.82 6.52 15.00
N THR A 154 -10.63 7.08 15.89
CA THR A 154 -10.16 8.07 16.88
C THR A 154 -9.68 7.45 18.19
N THR A 155 -10.04 6.21 18.47
CA THR A 155 -9.69 5.52 19.72
C THR A 155 -8.58 4.49 19.56
N ASN A 156 -8.37 3.95 18.35
CA ASN A 156 -7.40 2.90 18.09
C ASN A 156 -6.29 3.38 17.15
N GLY A 157 -5.07 3.48 17.69
CA GLY A 157 -3.89 3.89 16.94
C GLY A 157 -3.60 3.02 15.72
N PHE A 158 -3.98 1.74 15.77
CA PHE A 158 -3.71 0.80 14.69
C PHE A 158 -4.40 1.18 13.38
N ILE A 159 -5.61 1.74 13.45
CA ILE A 159 -6.40 2.10 12.25
C ILE A 159 -5.83 3.37 11.59
N ASN A 160 -4.98 4.12 12.29
CA ASN A 160 -4.38 5.35 11.80
C ASN A 160 -3.09 5.15 10.99
N ILE A 161 -2.55 3.93 10.94
CA ILE A 161 -1.21 3.62 10.44
C ILE A 161 -1.27 2.90 9.09
#